data_AF-A0A0P9EI91-F1
#
_entry.id   AF-A0A0P9EI91-F1
#
_cell.length_a   1.000
_cell.length_b   1.000
_cell.length_c   1.000
_cell.angle_alpha   90.00
_cell.angle_beta   90.00
_cell.angle_gamma   90.00
#
_symmetry.space_group_name_H-M   'P 1'
#
loop_
_entity.id
_entity.type
_entity.pdbx_description
1 polymer ?
#
loop_
_entity_poly.entity_id
_entity_poly.type
_entity_poly.pdbx_seq_one_letter_code
_entity_poly.pdbx_strand_id
1 'polypeptide(L)' 'MSDVFTVPMETITEDLKLGDLTEWDSLGHLNLFMEIESTFGVSFSADQMVETTSVQAILHLLATVNA' A
#
# COMPACT_ATOMS: atom_id res chain seq x y z
N MET A 1 2.50 15.55 2.38
CA MET A 1 2.04 14.80 1.18
C MET A 1 3.20 14.16 0.40
N SER A 2 4.17 13.62 1.14
CA SER A 2 5.19 12.64 0.73
C SER A 2 5.39 11.68 1.90
N ASP A 3 4.32 11.38 2.64
CA ASP A 3 4.47 11.18 4.09
C ASP A 3 4.63 9.70 4.50
N VAL A 4 4.42 8.76 3.58
CA VAL A 4 4.59 7.31 3.86
C VAL A 4 5.94 6.80 3.37
N PHE A 5 6.34 7.13 2.15
CA PHE A 5 7.63 6.74 1.58
C PHE A 5 8.33 7.96 0.99
N THR A 6 9.59 8.17 1.37
CA THR A 6 10.45 9.27 0.89
C THR A 6 11.13 8.89 -0.42
N VAL A 7 10.37 8.28 -1.33
CA VAL A 7 10.87 7.81 -2.63
C VAL A 7 10.31 8.67 -3.77
N PRO A 8 11.06 8.88 -4.86
CA PRO A 8 10.54 9.61 -6.02
C PRO A 8 9.30 8.91 -6.58
N MET A 9 8.25 9.65 -6.93
CA MET A 9 7.03 9.05 -7.52
C MET A 9 7.34 8.23 -8.80
N GLU A 10 8.40 8.59 -9.51
CA GLU A 10 8.90 7.89 -10.70
C GLU A 10 9.36 6.44 -10.40
N THR A 11 9.68 6.15 -9.13
CA THR A 11 10.04 4.80 -8.68
C THR A 11 8.83 3.97 -8.28
N ILE A 12 7.67 4.60 -8.04
CA ILE A 12 6.44 3.90 -7.67
C ILE A 12 5.80 3.33 -8.94
N THR A 13 6.06 2.05 -9.23
CA THR A 13 5.44 1.31 -10.33
C THR A 13 4.43 0.30 -9.81
N GLU A 14 3.41 -0.04 -10.61
CA GLU A 14 2.40 -1.07 -10.26
C GLU A 14 3.02 -2.45 -9.98
N ASP A 15 4.20 -2.72 -10.56
CA ASP A 15 4.95 -3.96 -10.39
C ASP A 15 5.75 -4.03 -9.08
N LEU A 16 5.82 -2.95 -8.30
CA LEU A 16 6.55 -2.94 -7.03
C LEU A 16 5.91 -3.88 -6.02
N LYS A 17 6.79 -4.60 -5.30
CA LYS A 17 6.42 -5.52 -4.24
C LYS A 17 7.10 -5.18 -2.93
N LEU A 18 6.53 -5.71 -1.85
CA LEU A 18 7.10 -5.67 -0.51
C LEU A 18 8.56 -6.18 -0.55
N GLY A 19 9.50 -5.35 -0.12
CA GLY A 19 10.94 -5.65 -0.14
C GLY A 19 11.71 -5.18 -1.39
N ASP A 20 11.03 -4.73 -2.45
CA ASP A 20 11.71 -4.13 -3.62
C ASP A 20 12.22 -2.71 -3.28
N LEU A 21 11.50 -1.99 -2.43
CA LEU A 21 11.93 -0.71 -1.86
C LEU A 21 12.36 -0.91 -0.42
N THR A 22 13.48 -0.31 -0.03
CA THR A 22 13.97 -0.32 1.36
C THR A 22 12.95 0.28 2.33
N GLU A 23 12.17 1.27 1.88
CA GLU A 23 11.13 1.87 2.72
C GLU A 23 9.85 1.03 2.78
N TRP A 24 9.61 0.16 1.79
CA TRP A 24 8.48 -0.77 1.80
C TRP A 24 8.88 -2.09 2.46
N ASP A 25 9.16 -2.01 3.75
CA ASP A 25 9.32 -3.13 4.66
C ASP A 25 7.98 -3.48 5.35
N SER A 26 8.02 -4.31 6.39
CA SER A 26 6.81 -4.69 7.15
C SER A 26 6.11 -3.52 7.85
N LEU A 27 6.85 -2.50 8.32
CA LEU A 27 6.27 -1.33 9.00
C LEU A 27 5.75 -0.31 7.99
N GLY A 28 6.52 -0.06 6.93
CA GLY A 28 6.11 0.76 5.80
C GLY A 28 4.83 0.24 5.16
N HIS A 29 4.69 -1.08 5.08
CA HIS A 29 3.49 -1.72 4.58
C HIS A 29 2.24 -1.44 5.43
N LEU A 30 2.36 -1.53 6.75
CA LEU A 30 1.29 -1.19 7.67
C LEU A 30 0.93 0.30 7.61
N ASN A 31 1.94 1.17 7.56
CA ASN A 31 1.73 2.62 7.41
C ASN A 31 1.00 2.97 6.12
N LEU A 32 1.36 2.32 5.00
CA LEU A 32 0.68 2.49 3.72
C LEU A 32 -0.81 2.14 3.84
N PHE A 33 -1.12 1.00 4.44
CA PHE A 33 -2.51 0.60 4.63
C PHE A 33 -3.27 1.55 5.55
N MET A 34 -2.70 1.97 6.68
CA MET A 34 -3.33 2.92 7.58
C MET A 34 -3.62 4.27 6.90
N GLU A 35 -2.70 4.77 6.07
CA GLU A 35 -2.91 6.01 5.32
C GLU A 35 -4.01 5.85 4.26
N ILE A 36 -4.06 4.71 3.58
CA ILE A 36 -5.13 4.38 2.62
C ILE A 36 -6.48 4.31 3.33
N GLU A 37 -6.58 3.60 4.46
CA GLU A 37 -7.79 3.52 5.28
C GLU A 37 -8.26 4.91 5.68
N SER A 38 -7.35 5.76 6.18
CA SER A 38 -7.71 7.12 6.60
C SER A 38 -8.07 8.04 5.43
N THR A 39 -7.44 7.86 4.27
CA THR A 39 -7.65 8.72 3.10
C THR A 39 -8.96 8.38 2.38
N PHE A 40 -9.23 7.09 2.20
CA PHE A 40 -10.39 6.60 1.46
C PHE A 40 -11.58 6.24 2.37
N GLY A 41 -11.38 6.21 3.70
CA GLY A 41 -12.42 5.81 4.66
C GLY A 41 -12.77 4.33 4.60
N VAL A 42 -11.83 3.49 4.13
CA VAL A 42 -11.99 2.03 4.04
C VAL A 42 -11.30 1.36 5.23
N SER A 43 -11.58 0.08 5.46
CA SER A 43 -10.83 -0.73 6.44
C SER A 43 -10.52 -2.10 5.86
N PHE A 44 -9.29 -2.56 6.06
CA PHE A 44 -8.80 -3.85 5.62
C PHE A 44 -8.54 -4.75 6.82
N SER A 45 -8.69 -6.06 6.65
CA SER A 45 -8.29 -7.02 7.67
C SER A 45 -6.77 -7.21 7.66
N ALA A 46 -6.20 -7.63 8.80
CA ALA A 46 -4.77 -7.94 8.89
C ALA A 46 -4.34 -9.00 7.86
N ASP A 47 -5.19 -10.01 7.61
CA ASP A 47 -4.94 -11.03 6.59
C ASP A 47 -4.88 -10.42 5.18
N GLN A 48 -5.83 -9.54 4.84
CA GLN A 48 -5.81 -8.82 3.55
C GLN A 48 -4.54 -7.99 3.39
N MET A 49 -4.13 -7.26 4.44
CA MET A 49 -2.90 -6.48 4.39
C MET A 49 -1.70 -7.40 4.12
N VAL A 50 -1.54 -8.48 4.89
CA VAL A 50 -0.40 -9.40 4.77
C VAL A 50 -0.40 -10.16 3.43
N GLU A 51 -1.56 -10.50 2.88
CA GLU A 51 -1.68 -11.14 1.57
C GLU A 51 -1.35 -10.17 0.42
N THR A 52 -1.62 -8.87 0.61
CA THR A 52 -1.53 -7.84 -0.42
C THR A 52 -0.13 -7.24 -0.46
N THR A 53 0.83 -7.95 -1.00
CA THR A 53 2.26 -7.58 -0.99
C THR A 53 2.74 -6.80 -2.21
N SER A 54 1.85 -6.30 -3.07
CA SER A 54 2.20 -5.52 -4.27
C SER A 54 1.29 -4.32 -4.51
N VAL A 55 1.79 -3.30 -5.21
CA VAL A 55 0.98 -2.12 -5.57
C VAL A 55 -0.25 -2.54 -6.37
N GLN A 56 -0.08 -3.41 -7.35
CA GLN A 56 -1.17 -3.93 -8.16
C GLN A 56 -2.28 -4.59 -7.31
N ALA A 57 -1.90 -5.38 -6.30
CA ALA A 57 -2.87 -6.03 -5.42
C ALA A 57 -3.62 -4.99 -4.55
N ILE A 58 -2.93 -3.96 -4.06
CA ILE A 58 -3.54 -2.85 -3.30
C ILE A 58 -4.57 -2.11 -4.17
N LEU A 59 -4.20 -1.78 -5.42
CA LEU A 59 -5.10 -1.12 -6.37
C LEU A 59 -6.35 -1.96 -6.67
N HIS A 60 -6.16 -3.27 -6.86
CA HIS A 60 -7.28 -4.18 -7.10
C HIS A 60 -8.20 -4.31 -5.88
N LEU A 61 -7.61 -4.37 -4.68
CA LEU A 61 -8.35 -4.40 -3.42
C LEU A 61 -9.18 -3.13 -3.29
N LEU A 62 -8.57 -1.95 -3.47
CA LEU A 62 -9.25 -0.64 -3.45
C LEU A 62 -10.39 -0.54 -4.45
N ALA A 63 -10.19 -1.01 -5.68
CA ALA A 63 -11.23 -1.05 -6.70
C ALA A 63 -12.41 -1.94 -6.29
N THR A 64 -12.16 -2.99 -5.50
CA THR A 64 -13.20 -3.91 -5.00
C THR A 64 -13.96 -3.31 -3.81
N VAL A 65 -13.30 -2.59 -2.90
CA VAL A 65 -13.97 -2.01 -1.72
C VAL A 65 -14.78 -0.75 -2.03
N ASN A 66 -14.43 -0.03 -3.11
CA ASN A 66 -15.09 1.21 -3.52
C ASN A 66 -16.13 1.02 -4.65
N ALA A 67 -16.49 -0.23 -4.97
CA ALA A 67 -17.53 -0.59 -5.95
C ALA A 67 -18.87 -0.83 -5.25
#